data_AF-I0GWJ6-F1
#
_entry.id   AF-I0GWJ6-F1
#
_cell.length_a   1.000
_cell.length_b   1.000
_cell.length_c   1.000
_cell.angle_alpha   90.00
_cell.angle_beta   90.00
_cell.angle_gamma   90.00
#
_symmetry.space_group_name_H-M   'P 1'
#
loop_
_entity.id
_entity.type
_entity.pdbx_description
1 polymer ?
#
loop_
_entity_poly.entity_id
_entity_poly.type
_entity_poly.pdbx_seq_one_letter_code
_entity_poly.pdbx_strand_id
1 'polypeptide(L)' 'MKYYELIFGNYKENPDWSIVIKGIRKPTVIEANEFCASDVAYYGEVTEVFDISEDDVYTDFHTENIDNWPVFGLDCL' A
#
# COMPACT_ATOMS: atom_id res chain seq x y z
N MET A 1 4.56 -1.85 -14.14
CA MET A 1 3.75 -1.47 -12.95
C MET A 1 4.71 -0.95 -11.89
N LYS A 2 4.29 -0.08 -10.98
CA LYS A 2 5.11 0.30 -9.81
C LYS A 2 4.44 -0.18 -8.53
N TYR A 3 5.24 -0.34 -7.48
CA TYR A 3 4.78 -0.75 -6.17
C TYR A 3 5.11 0.32 -5.14
N TYR A 4 4.25 0.43 -4.13
CA TYR A 4 4.39 1.40 -3.05
C TYR A 4 4.10 0.72 -1.72
N GLU A 5 4.99 0.92 -0.76
CA GLU A 5 4.79 0.48 0.61
C GLU A 5 4.08 1.59 1.40
N LEU A 6 3.04 1.22 2.14
CA LEU A 6 2.24 2.10 2.97
C LEU A 6 2.46 1.75 4.44
N ILE A 7 2.84 2.74 5.25
CA ILE A 7 2.98 2.58 6.71
C ILE A 7 1.71 3.08 7.40
N PHE A 8 1.15 2.28 8.31
CA PHE A 8 -0.07 2.61 9.03
C PHE A 8 0.21 3.10 10.46
N GLY A 9 -0.51 4.13 10.88
CA GLY A 9 -0.26 4.90 12.08
C GLY A 9 -0.84 4.33 13.38
N ASN A 10 -1.59 3.22 13.36
CA ASN A 10 -2.03 2.57 14.61
C ASN A 10 -0.92 1.67 15.18
N TYR A 11 0.19 2.34 15.46
CA TYR A 11 1.46 1.89 16.01
C TYR A 11 1.38 1.30 17.43
N LYS A 12 0.20 1.33 18.07
CA LYS A 12 0.10 1.05 19.52
C LYS A 12 0.41 -0.39 19.92
N GLU A 13 0.38 -1.35 18.98
CA GLU A 13 0.63 -2.77 19.30
C GLU A 13 1.66 -3.45 18.39
N ASN A 14 1.99 -2.90 17.22
CA ASN A 14 3.02 -3.47 16.35
C ASN A 14 3.66 -2.41 15.42
N PRO A 15 4.95 -2.07 15.62
CA PRO A 15 5.61 -0.95 14.92
C PRO A 15 5.89 -1.21 13.43
N ASP A 16 5.73 -2.45 12.96
CA ASP A 16 6.20 -2.90 11.63
C ASP A 16 5.04 -3.24 10.67
N TRP A 17 3.84 -2.69 10.88
CA TRP A 17 2.70 -2.99 10.00
C TRP A 17 2.70 -2.08 8.77
N SER A 18 3.17 -2.65 7.66
CA SER A 18 3.08 -2.07 6.32
C SER A 18 2.37 -3.00 5.36
N ILE A 19 1.80 -2.43 4.29
CA ILE A 19 1.30 -3.20 3.15
C ILE A 19 1.90 -2.64 1.87
N VAL A 20 1.90 -3.45 0.82
CA VAL A 20 2.28 -3.03 -0.53
C VAL A 20 1.05 -2.91 -1.42
N ILE A 21 1.01 -1.87 -2.24
CA ILE A 21 0.01 -1.68 -3.29
C ILE A 21 0.66 -1.55 -4.68
N LYS A 22 -0.11 -1.84 -5.73
CA LYS A 22 0.24 -1.52 -7.13
C LYS A 22 -0.24 -0.13 -7.49
N GLY A 23 0.52 0.60 -8.32
CA GLY A 23 0.05 1.87 -8.87
C GLY A 23 0.72 2.29 -10.17
N ILE A 24 0.02 3.16 -10.91
CA ILE A 24 0.54 3.85 -12.10
C ILE A 24 1.48 4.99 -11.70
N ARG A 25 1.18 5.64 -10.57
CA ARG A 25 1.98 6.69 -9.93
C ARG A 25 1.96 6.53 -8.43
N LYS A 26 2.86 7.23 -7.74
CA LYS A 26 2.90 7.26 -6.28
C LYS A 26 1.66 7.99 -5.75
N PRO A 27 0.87 7.38 -4.85
CA PRO A 27 -0.19 8.11 -4.16
C PRO A 27 0.39 9.10 -3.16
N THR A 28 -0.33 10.18 -2.91
CA THR A 28 -0.16 10.96 -1.68
C THR A 28 -0.69 10.18 -0.48
N VAL A 29 -0.34 10.60 0.73
CA VAL A 29 -0.87 9.99 1.96
C VAL A 29 -2.41 10.04 2.01
N ILE A 30 -3.02 11.14 1.55
CA ILE A 30 -4.49 11.28 1.53
C ILE A 30 -5.09 10.26 0.56
N GLU A 31 -4.56 10.18 -0.66
CA GLU A 31 -5.03 9.20 -1.66
C GLU A 31 -4.82 7.75 -1.21
N ALA A 32 -3.73 7.46 -0.50
CA ALA A 32 -3.47 6.15 0.07
C ALA A 32 -4.50 5.79 1.16
N ASN A 33 -4.86 6.76 2.02
CA ASN A 33 -5.91 6.56 3.02
C ASN A 33 -7.28 6.27 2.36
N GLU A 34 -7.61 6.96 1.27
CA GLU A 34 -8.86 6.73 0.53
C GLU A 34 -8.85 5.37 -0.19
N PHE A 35 -7.75 5.01 -0.84
CA PHE A 35 -7.60 3.75 -1.56
C PHE A 35 -7.63 2.53 -0.63
N CYS A 36 -7.02 2.66 0.55
CA CYS A 36 -6.96 1.65 1.59
C CYS A 36 -7.98 1.90 2.72
N ALA A 37 -9.11 2.55 2.44
CA ALA A 37 -10.07 2.97 3.48
C ALA A 37 -10.56 1.82 4.37
N SER A 38 -10.65 0.60 3.82
CA SER A 38 -10.99 -0.59 4.60
C SER A 38 -9.87 -0.94 5.58
N ASP A 39 -8.62 -0.96 5.13
CA ASP A 39 -7.45 -1.22 5.99
C ASP A 39 -7.28 -0.13 7.05
N VAL A 40 -7.51 1.14 6.67
CA VAL A 40 -7.42 2.28 7.59
C VAL A 40 -8.36 2.14 8.78
N ALA A 41 -9.56 1.59 8.58
CA ALA A 41 -10.51 1.35 9.67
C ALA A 41 -10.00 0.35 10.73
N TYR A 42 -9.08 -0.56 10.35
CA TYR A 42 -8.51 -1.55 11.26
C TYR A 42 -7.11 -1.16 11.77
N TYR A 43 -6.25 -0.66 10.88
CA TYR A 43 -4.83 -0.42 11.12
C TYR A 43 -4.48 1.05 11.34
N GLY A 44 -5.47 1.95 11.31
CA GLY A 44 -5.29 3.40 11.45
C GLY A 44 -4.91 4.09 10.15
N GLU A 45 -4.68 5.40 10.20
CA GLU A 45 -4.39 6.17 8.99
C GLU A 45 -3.01 5.83 8.42
N VAL A 46 -2.88 5.83 7.09
CA VAL A 46 -1.57 5.80 6.44
C VAL A 46 -0.80 7.05 6.84
N THR A 47 0.44 6.89 7.29
CA THR A 47 1.33 7.99 7.70
C THR A 47 2.41 8.27 6.66
N GLU A 48 2.89 7.23 5.98
CA GLU A 48 4.00 7.31 5.04
C GLU A 48 3.78 6.43 3.80
N VAL A 49 4.35 6.86 2.67
CA VAL A 49 4.29 6.16 1.39
C VAL A 49 5.69 6.12 0.78
N PHE A 50 6.24 4.92 0.58
CA PHE A 50 7.56 4.71 0.01
C PHE A 50 7.48 4.09 -1.38
N ASP A 51 8.47 4.40 -2.21
CA ASP A 51 8.73 3.61 -3.41
C ASP A 51 9.45 2.34 -2.97
N ILE A 52 9.01 1.18 -3.47
CA ILE A 52 9.63 -0.11 -3.18
C ILE A 52 9.95 -0.83 -4.49
N SER A 53 11.06 -1.58 -4.51
CA SER A 53 11.47 -2.32 -5.69
C SER A 53 10.59 -3.55 -5.89
N GLU A 54 10.47 -4.02 -7.13
CA GLU A 54 9.70 -5.23 -7.41
C GLU A 54 10.31 -6.47 -6.73
N ASP A 55 11.63 -6.57 -6.70
CA ASP A 55 12.35 -7.68 -6.06
C ASP A 55 12.06 -7.76 -4.55
N ASP A 56 12.04 -6.61 -3.85
CA ASP A 56 11.72 -6.55 -2.42
C ASP A 56 10.25 -6.95 -2.18
N VAL A 57 9.34 -6.52 -3.06
CA VAL A 57 7.91 -6.89 -2.97
C VAL A 57 7.72 -8.41 -3.04
N TYR A 58 8.38 -9.09 -3.98
CA TYR A 58 8.25 -10.54 -4.12
C TYR A 58 8.99 -11.33 -3.04
N THR A 59 9.94 -10.72 -2.34
CA THR A 59 10.75 -11.38 -1.31
C THR A 59 10.15 -11.22 0.09
N ASP A 60 9.64 -10.02 0.39
CA ASP A 60 9.26 -9.63 1.75
C ASP A 60 7.74 -9.62 2.01
N PHE A 61 6.92 -9.73 0.95
CA PHE A 61 5.46 -9.69 1.04
C PHE A 61 4.78 -10.92 0.43
N HIS A 62 3.57 -11.22 0.91
CA HIS A 62 2.71 -12.26 0.36
C HIS A 62 2.15 -11.81 -1.00
N THR A 63 2.64 -12.38 -2.09
CA THR A 63 2.37 -11.92 -3.46
C THR A 63 1.71 -12.97 -4.36
N GLU A 64 1.18 -14.07 -3.79
CA GLU A 64 0.65 -15.21 -4.55
C GLU A 64 -0.52 -14.85 -5.48
N ASN A 65 -1.21 -13.74 -5.22
CA ASN A 65 -2.33 -13.24 -6.02
C ASN A 65 -2.11 -11.81 -6.54
N ILE A 66 -0.85 -11.40 -6.70
CA ILE A 66 -0.45 -10.03 -7.05
C ILE A 66 -1.08 -9.52 -8.36
N ASP A 67 -1.29 -10.40 -9.33
CA ASP A 67 -1.92 -10.05 -10.61
C ASP A 67 -3.34 -9.51 -10.44
N ASN A 68 -4.08 -10.01 -9.44
CA ASN A 68 -5.46 -9.62 -9.14
C ASN A 68 -5.56 -8.45 -8.16
N TRP A 69 -4.45 -7.92 -7.65
CA TRP A 69 -4.49 -6.76 -6.76
C TRP A 69 -5.08 -5.53 -7.49
N PRO A 70 -5.82 -4.67 -6.78
CA PRO A 70 -6.27 -3.41 -7.33
C PRO A 70 -5.07 -2.53 -7.71
N VAL A 71 -5.24 -1.69 -8.72
CA VAL A 71 -4.19 -0.77 -9.21
C VAL A 71 -4.59 0.65 -8.89
N PHE A 72 -3.79 1.34 -8.09
CA PHE A 72 -3.96 2.76 -7.81
C PHE A 72 -3.69 3.62 -9.05
N GLY A 73 -4.53 4.63 -9.27
CA GLY A 73 -4.41 5.58 -10.38
C GLY A 73 -4.79 4.99 -11.74
N LEU A 74 -5.47 3.84 -11.75
CA LEU A 74 -6.14 3.33 -12.95
C LEU A 74 -7.53 3.98 -13.02
N ASP A 75 -7.58 5.26 -13.40
CA ASP A 75 -8.86 5.90 -13.69
C ASP A 75 -9.47 5.22 -14.91
N CYS A 76 -10.69 4.70 -14.78
CA CYS A 76 -11.49 4.28 -15.93
C CYS A 76 -11.69 5.51 -16.84
N LEU A 77 -10.97 5.57 -17.96
CA LEU A 77 -11.36 6.36 -19.12
C LEU A 77 -12.58 5.73 -19.81
#